data_AF-A0A512NHY6-F1
#
_entry.id   AF-A0A512NHY6-F1
#
_cell.length_a   1.000
_cell.length_b   1.000
_cell.length_c   1.000
_cell.angle_alpha   90.00
_cell.angle_beta   90.00
_cell.angle_gamma   90.00
#
_symmetry.space_group_name_H-M   'P 1'
#
loop_
_entity.id
_entity.type
_entity.pdbx_description
1 polymer ?
#
loop_
_entity_poly.entity_id
_entity_poly.type
_entity_poly.pdbx_seq_one_letter_code
_entity_poly.pdbx_strand_id
1 'polypeptide(L)'
;MHRVRDLAAVVAIAIPNLALGQQSEMAPKDRCAQLLAYWDQRSASKGEGASGSDMARKAAGLDCDNRRYADGIKRMEDLLRQNRYPVPAPQP
;
A
#
# COMPACT_ATOMS: atom_id res chain seq x y z
N MET A 1 -34.61 20.01 57.88
CA MET A 1 -33.44 19.15 57.55
C MET A 1 -33.77 18.33 56.33
N HIS A 2 -33.26 18.68 55.14
CA HIS A 2 -33.11 17.76 54.01
C HIS A 2 -31.96 18.26 53.12
N ARG A 3 -30.87 17.49 53.11
CA ARG A 3 -29.71 17.65 52.25
C ARG A 3 -30.00 16.97 50.91
N VAL A 4 -29.82 17.65 49.78
CA VAL A 4 -29.77 17.01 48.45
C VAL A 4 -28.75 17.80 47.63
N ARG A 5 -27.46 17.47 47.73
CA ARG A 5 -26.70 16.52 46.89
C ARG A 5 -26.59 16.97 45.43
N ASP A 6 -25.48 17.67 45.21
CA ASP A 6 -24.66 17.72 44.00
C ASP A 6 -24.92 16.57 43.02
N LEU A 7 -25.32 16.89 41.79
CA LEU A 7 -25.42 15.97 40.66
C LEU A 7 -24.46 16.44 39.58
N ALA A 8 -23.23 15.92 39.64
CA ALA A 8 -22.27 15.99 38.56
C ALA A 8 -22.84 15.25 37.34
N ALA A 9 -23.18 15.99 36.29
CA ALA A 9 -23.59 15.43 35.01
C ALA A 9 -22.35 14.90 34.28
N VAL A 10 -22.15 13.57 34.29
CA VAL A 10 -21.13 12.91 33.47
C VAL A 10 -21.68 12.76 32.05
N VAL A 11 -21.24 13.63 31.14
CA VAL A 11 -21.50 13.49 29.70
C VAL A 11 -20.56 12.40 29.17
N ALA A 12 -21.11 11.21 28.94
CA ALA A 12 -20.43 10.15 28.20
C ALA A 12 -20.42 10.52 26.71
N ILE A 13 -19.29 11.03 26.22
CA ILE A 13 -19.07 11.23 24.79
C ILE A 13 -18.86 9.84 24.18
N ALA A 14 -19.89 9.33 23.50
CA ALA A 14 -19.76 8.14 22.66
C ALA A 14 -18.82 8.49 21.50
N ILE A 15 -17.58 7.99 21.55
CA ILE A 15 -16.66 8.05 20.42
C ILE A 15 -17.20 7.07 19.37
N PRO A 16 -17.61 7.52 18.17
CA PRO A 16 -17.91 6.57 17.11
C PRO A 16 -16.62 5.84 16.78
N ASN A 17 -16.62 4.52 16.96
CA ASN A 17 -15.58 3.65 16.40
C ASN A 17 -15.67 3.79 14.88
N LEU A 18 -14.92 4.73 14.31
CA LEU A 18 -14.56 4.72 12.91
C LEU A 18 -13.72 3.46 12.72
N ALA A 19 -14.37 2.39 12.26
CA ALA A 19 -13.68 1.29 11.62
C ALA A 19 -12.99 1.89 10.38
N LEU A 20 -11.77 2.41 10.56
CA LEU A 20 -10.84 2.56 9.44
C LEU A 20 -10.75 1.18 8.82
N GLY A 21 -11.18 1.08 7.56
CA GLY A 21 -11.17 -0.16 6.83
C GLY A 21 -9.84 -0.85 7.06
N GLN A 22 -9.90 -2.12 7.48
CA GLN A 22 -8.78 -3.02 7.38
C GLN A 22 -8.44 -3.07 5.89
N GLN A 23 -7.59 -2.13 5.45
CA GLN A 23 -6.88 -2.22 4.19
C GLN A 23 -6.12 -3.52 4.34
N SER A 24 -6.56 -4.58 3.66
CA SER A 24 -5.95 -5.90 3.70
C SER A 24 -4.44 -5.73 3.78
N GLU A 25 -3.86 -6.00 4.94
CA GLU A 25 -2.45 -5.69 5.24
C GLU A 25 -1.60 -6.74 4.53
N MET A 26 -1.57 -6.66 3.19
CA MET A 26 -0.72 -7.48 2.35
C MET A 26 0.71 -7.29 2.83
N ALA A 27 1.41 -8.39 3.10
CA ALA A 27 2.77 -8.30 3.57
C ALA A 27 3.61 -7.51 2.53
N PRO A 28 4.53 -6.62 2.95
CA PRO A 28 5.30 -5.79 2.03
C PRO A 28 6.07 -6.61 0.97
N LYS A 29 6.51 -7.82 1.34
CA LYS A 29 7.13 -8.77 0.42
C LYS A 29 6.15 -9.22 -0.69
N ASP A 30 4.92 -9.56 -0.34
CA ASP A 30 3.89 -10.00 -1.28
C ASP A 30 3.44 -8.85 -2.17
N ARG A 31 3.38 -7.63 -1.63
CA ARG A 31 3.12 -6.42 -2.41
C ARG A 31 4.20 -6.17 -3.47
N CYS A 32 5.47 -6.31 -3.11
CA CYS A 32 6.59 -6.27 -4.05
C CYS A 32 6.43 -7.32 -5.16
N ALA A 33 6.17 -8.59 -4.79
CA ALA A 33 6.00 -9.68 -5.75
C ALA A 33 4.82 -9.45 -6.70
N GLN A 34 3.70 -8.96 -6.17
CA GLN A 34 2.52 -8.60 -6.95
C GLN A 34 2.85 -7.55 -8.01
N LEU A 35 3.50 -6.46 -7.63
CA LEU A 35 3.82 -5.37 -8.55
C LEU A 35 4.82 -5.80 -9.63
N LEU A 36 5.83 -6.60 -9.26
CA LEU A 36 6.81 -7.14 -10.20
C LEU A 36 6.16 -8.09 -11.22
N ALA A 37 5.28 -8.98 -10.76
CA ALA A 37 4.55 -9.88 -11.65
C ALA A 37 3.60 -9.13 -12.60
N TYR A 38 2.91 -8.11 -12.07
CA TYR A 38 2.03 -7.26 -12.89
C TYR A 38 2.81 -6.52 -13.99
N TRP A 39 3.99 -6.01 -13.66
CA TRP A 39 4.88 -5.39 -14.65
C TRP A 39 5.32 -6.39 -15.72
N ASP A 40 5.77 -7.58 -15.34
CA ASP A 40 6.27 -8.59 -16.28
C ASP A 40 5.20 -8.94 -17.34
N GLN A 41 3.98 -9.23 -16.88
CA GLN A 41 2.84 -9.51 -17.75
C GLN A 41 2.53 -8.36 -18.72
N ARG A 42 2.57 -7.12 -18.23
CA ARG A 42 2.14 -5.96 -19.01
C ARG A 42 3.22 -5.45 -19.96
N SER A 43 4.46 -5.42 -19.49
CA SER A 43 5.64 -4.96 -20.25
C SER A 43 5.95 -5.87 -21.43
N ALA A 44 5.74 -7.19 -21.28
CA ALA A 44 5.81 -8.15 -22.37
C ALA A 44 4.84 -7.80 -23.52
N SER A 45 3.62 -7.37 -23.20
CA SER A 45 2.61 -6.99 -24.20
C SER A 45 2.97 -5.73 -24.99
N LYS A 46 3.87 -4.89 -24.47
CA LYS A 46 4.33 -3.64 -25.13
C LYS A 46 5.77 -3.71 -25.65
N GLY A 47 6.47 -4.84 -25.48
CA GLY A 47 7.87 -4.98 -25.89
C GLY A 47 8.86 -4.14 -25.07
N GLU A 48 8.51 -3.78 -23.83
CA GLU A 48 9.33 -2.89 -22.98
C GLU A 48 10.48 -3.60 -22.24
N GLY A 49 10.59 -4.92 -22.37
CA GLY A 49 11.54 -5.76 -21.64
C GLY A 49 13.02 -5.50 -21.91
N ALA A 50 13.37 -4.67 -22.90
CA ALA A 50 14.75 -4.26 -23.19
C ALA A 50 15.01 -2.74 -23.03
N SER A 51 14.04 -2.00 -22.49
CA SER A 51 14.10 -0.54 -22.34
C SER A 51 14.69 -0.10 -20.99
N GLY A 52 14.92 1.21 -20.80
CA GLY A 52 15.27 1.79 -19.49
C GLY A 52 14.24 1.48 -18.40
N SER A 53 12.98 1.26 -18.78
CA SER A 53 11.92 0.77 -17.89
C SER A 53 12.25 -0.60 -17.28
N ASP A 54 12.90 -1.50 -18.02
CA ASP A 54 13.32 -2.80 -17.51
C ASP A 54 14.45 -2.67 -16.46
N MET A 55 15.37 -1.73 -16.68
CA MET A 55 16.41 -1.41 -15.68
C MET A 55 15.79 -0.84 -14.40
N ALA A 56 14.80 0.04 -14.51
CA ALA A 56 14.06 0.57 -13.36
C ALA A 56 13.31 -0.54 -12.61
N ARG A 57 12.70 -1.50 -13.32
CA ARG A 57 12.08 -2.69 -12.73
C ARG A 57 13.10 -3.54 -11.97
N LYS A 58 14.27 -3.80 -12.57
CA LYS A 58 15.35 -4.58 -11.93
C LYS A 58 15.85 -3.92 -10.64
N ALA A 59 16.04 -2.60 -10.66
CA ALA A 59 16.42 -1.86 -9.46
C ALA A 59 15.37 -1.97 -8.35
N ALA A 60 14.08 -1.88 -8.70
CA ALA A 60 12.99 -2.05 -7.73
C ALA A 60 12.94 -3.49 -7.17
N GLY A 61 13.19 -4.49 -8.01
CA GLY A 61 13.34 -5.90 -7.59
C GLY A 61 14.47 -6.07 -6.58
N LEU A 62 15.64 -5.47 -6.83
CA LEU A 62 16.75 -5.48 -5.88
C LEU A 62 16.40 -4.80 -4.55
N ASP A 63 15.66 -3.70 -4.56
CA ASP A 63 15.18 -3.06 -3.33
C ASP A 63 14.26 -4.02 -2.53
N CYS A 64 13.35 -4.72 -3.22
CA CYS A 64 12.51 -5.75 -2.61
C CYS A 64 13.31 -6.94 -2.05
N ASP A 65 14.31 -7.44 -2.79
CA ASP A 65 15.16 -8.56 -2.37
C ASP A 65 16.02 -8.20 -1.16
N ASN A 66 16.49 -6.95 -1.08
CA ASN A 66 17.25 -6.42 0.05
C ASN A 66 16.39 -6.05 1.28
N ARG A 67 15.11 -6.45 1.30
CA ARG A 67 14.13 -6.12 2.35
C ARG A 67 13.84 -4.62 2.50
N ARG A 68 14.24 -3.80 1.53
CA ARG A 68 13.88 -2.38 1.41
C ARG A 68 12.53 -2.26 0.72
N TYR A 69 11.52 -2.94 1.27
CA TYR A 69 10.22 -3.12 0.61
C TYR A 69 9.52 -1.78 0.32
N ALA A 70 9.60 -0.80 1.24
CA ALA A 70 8.98 0.50 1.02
C ALA A 70 9.55 1.21 -0.23
N ASP A 71 10.87 1.18 -0.41
CA ASP A 71 11.54 1.76 -1.57
C ASP A 71 11.19 0.99 -2.86
N GLY A 72 11.24 -0.35 -2.81
CA GLY A 72 10.93 -1.21 -3.94
C GLY A 72 9.49 -1.07 -4.40
N ILE A 73 8.52 -1.08 -3.47
CA ILE A 73 7.10 -0.85 -3.75
C ILE A 73 6.92 0.53 -4.38
N LYS A 74 7.45 1.59 -3.74
CA LYS A 74 7.32 2.94 -4.26
C LYS A 74 7.87 3.06 -5.68
N ARG A 75 9.06 2.52 -5.93
CA ARG A 75 9.69 2.53 -7.26
C ARG A 75 8.86 1.77 -8.29
N MET A 76 8.31 0.61 -7.94
CA MET A 76 7.43 -0.14 -8.82
C MET A 76 6.14 0.64 -9.15
N GLU A 77 5.50 1.25 -8.15
CA GLU A 77 4.29 2.03 -8.39
C GLU A 77 4.58 3.28 -9.24
N ASP A 78 5.70 3.96 -8.99
CA ASP A 78 6.12 5.12 -9.78
C ASP A 78 6.46 4.73 -11.22
N LEU A 79 7.11 3.57 -11.42
CA LEU A 79 7.37 3.01 -12.74
C LEU A 79 6.07 2.69 -13.48
N LEU A 80 5.10 2.05 -12.82
CA LEU A 80 3.79 1.78 -13.41
C LEU A 80 3.10 3.07 -13.85
N ARG A 81 3.10 4.11 -13.00
CA ARG A 81 2.52 5.42 -13.32
C ARG A 81 3.23 6.08 -14.52
N GLN A 82 4.56 6.05 -14.57
CA GLN A 82 5.36 6.60 -15.68
C GLN A 82 5.02 5.94 -17.02
N ASN A 83 4.81 4.62 -17.01
CA ASN A 83 4.48 3.84 -18.19
C ASN A 83 2.96 3.76 -18.46
N ARG A 84 2.17 4.59 -17.76
CA ARG A 84 0.71 4.69 -17.88
C ARG A 84 -0.01 3.37 -17.63
N TYR A 85 0.54 2.57 -16.72
CA TYR A 85 -0.11 1.39 -16.17
C TYR A 85 -0.87 1.75 -14.90
N PRO A 86 -2.09 1.21 -14.72
CA PRO A 86 -2.77 1.34 -13.44
C PRO A 86 -1.97 0.57 -12.38
N VAL A 87 -1.86 1.14 -11.19
CA VAL A 87 -1.25 0.45 -10.05
C VAL A 87 -2.30 -0.50 -9.49
N PRO A 88 -2.08 -1.83 -9.49
CA PRO A 88 -3.05 -2.76 -8.95
C PRO A 88 -3.19 -2.52 -7.44
N ALA A 89 -4.40 -2.68 -6.89
CA ALA A 89 -4.61 -2.62 -5.44
C ALA A 89 -3.91 -3.80 -4.74
N PRO A 90 -3.47 -3.67 -3.47
CA PRO A 90 -2.96 -4.80 -2.70
C PRO A 90 -3.99 -5.93 -2.66
N GLN A 91 -3.58 -7.14 -2.98
CA GLN A 91 -4.48 -8.30 -2.88
C GLN A 91 -4.45 -8.85 -1.45
N PRO A 92 -5.56 -9.37 -0.93
CA PRO A 92 -5.57 -10.06 0.36
C PRO A 92 -4.77 -11.36 0.32
#